data_AF-A0A2N5A8Z9-F1
#
_entry.id   AF-A0A2N5A8Z9-F1
#
_cell.length_a   1.000
_cell.length_b   1.000
_cell.length_c   1.000
_cell.angle_alpha   90.00
_cell.angle_beta   90.00
_cell.angle_gamma   90.00
#
_symmetry.space_group_name_H-M   'P 1'
#
loop_
_entity.id
_entity.type
_entity.pdbx_description
1 polymer ?
#
loop_
_entity_poly.entity_id
_entity_poly.type
_entity_poly.pdbx_seq_one_letter_code
_entity_poly.pdbx_strand_id
1 'polypeptide(L)'
;MNHKAASLTPEQALAELEARYEASVTALRKAIGDYIDHNTLPDTEARAEGLFVYPQLSVSWDGADHKALKTRAWGRFTHAGCYTTTITNPKLFRHYLLEQLTLLYQDYGAHISVELSQHEIPYPYVIDGSTLTLDRSMSAGLTRYFPTTELSQIGDETADGLFHPTEFYPLSHFDARRVDFSLARLRHYTGTPAEHFQPYVLFTNYTRYVDEFVSWGCSQILDPDSPYIA
;
A
#
# COMPACT_ATOMS: atom_id res chain seq x y z
N MET A 1 12.39 -28.29 3.38
CA MET A 1 11.10 -28.98 3.63
C MET A 1 10.02 -27.97 3.26
N ASN A 2 9.34 -28.17 2.11
CA ASN A 2 8.31 -27.25 1.63
C ASN A 2 7.07 -27.37 2.52
N HIS A 3 6.93 -26.47 3.49
CA HIS A 3 5.60 -26.12 3.97
C HIS A 3 4.88 -25.43 2.80
N LYS A 4 4.21 -26.20 1.94
CA LYS A 4 3.16 -25.62 1.09
C LYS A 4 2.05 -25.20 2.05
N ALA A 5 2.14 -23.96 2.56
CA ALA A 5 1.01 -23.31 3.17
C ALA A 5 -0.18 -23.42 2.21
N ALA A 6 -1.39 -23.57 2.74
CA ALA A 6 -2.58 -23.61 1.89
C ALA A 6 -2.69 -22.27 1.12
N SER A 7 -3.05 -22.33 -0.15
CA SER A 7 -3.30 -21.11 -0.93
C SER A 7 -4.46 -20.35 -0.29
N LEU A 8 -4.28 -19.05 -0.09
CA LEU A 8 -5.38 -18.17 0.32
C LEU A 8 -6.27 -17.87 -0.90
N THR A 9 -7.56 -17.65 -0.66
CA THR A 9 -8.43 -16.98 -1.64
C THR A 9 -8.15 -15.48 -1.65
N PRO A 10 -8.56 -14.72 -2.70
CA PRO A 10 -8.42 -13.27 -2.73
C PRO A 10 -8.96 -12.55 -1.48
N GLU A 11 -10.13 -12.96 -0.99
CA GLU A 11 -10.77 -12.38 0.20
C GLU A 11 -9.99 -12.70 1.48
N GLN A 12 -9.49 -13.93 1.61
CA GLN A 12 -8.66 -14.34 2.74
C GLN A 12 -7.33 -13.61 2.76
N ALA A 13 -6.68 -13.47 1.60
CA ALA A 13 -5.45 -12.70 1.46
C ALA A 13 -5.67 -11.24 1.84
N LEU A 14 -6.76 -10.62 1.37
CA LEU A 14 -7.08 -9.25 1.74
C LEU A 14 -7.33 -9.08 3.25
N ALA A 15 -8.10 -9.98 3.87
CA ALA A 15 -8.34 -9.94 5.32
C ALA A 15 -7.04 -10.09 6.12
N GLU A 16 -6.13 -10.96 5.67
CA GLU A 16 -4.82 -11.16 6.29
C GLU A 16 -3.91 -9.93 6.13
N LEU A 17 -3.91 -9.29 4.95
CA LEU A 17 -3.19 -8.03 4.71
C LEU A 17 -3.70 -6.92 5.63
N GLU A 18 -5.02 -6.77 5.74
CA GLU A 18 -5.65 -5.78 6.63
C GLU A 18 -5.29 -6.05 8.10
N ALA A 19 -5.39 -7.29 8.57
CA ALA A 19 -5.09 -7.66 9.94
C ALA A 19 -3.62 -7.39 10.31
N ARG A 20 -2.68 -7.82 9.46
CA ARG A 20 -1.23 -7.63 9.69
C ARG A 20 -0.84 -6.16 9.63
N TYR A 21 -1.33 -5.43 8.65
CA TYR A 21 -1.06 -3.99 8.53
C TYR A 21 -1.55 -3.22 9.76
N GLU A 22 -2.80 -3.46 10.17
CA GLU A 22 -3.38 -2.79 11.35
C GLU A 22 -2.65 -3.17 12.64
N ALA A 23 -2.20 -4.43 12.77
CA ALA A 23 -1.39 -4.86 13.91
C ALA A 23 -0.06 -4.09 13.99
N SER A 24 0.68 -3.98 12.88
CA SER A 24 1.96 -3.27 12.84
C SER A 24 1.80 -1.76 13.04
N VAL A 25 0.78 -1.14 12.43
CA VAL A 25 0.47 0.28 12.64
C VAL A 25 0.09 0.55 14.10
N THR A 26 -0.75 -0.29 14.69
CA THR A 26 -1.17 -0.15 16.11
C THR A 26 0.01 -0.34 17.05
N ALA A 27 0.85 -1.35 16.80
CA ALA A 27 2.06 -1.59 17.58
C ALA A 27 3.03 -0.40 17.50
N LEU A 28 3.24 0.15 16.31
CA LEU A 28 4.13 1.30 16.12
C LEU A 28 3.58 2.56 16.80
N ARG A 29 2.27 2.85 16.67
CA ARG A 29 1.62 3.96 17.39
C ARG A 29 1.75 3.82 18.90
N LYS A 30 1.52 2.62 19.43
CA LYS A 30 1.68 2.33 20.86
C LYS A 30 3.12 2.56 21.30
N ALA A 31 4.10 2.04 20.57
CA ALA A 31 5.51 2.21 20.90
C ALA A 31 5.95 3.68 20.86
N ILE A 32 5.44 4.47 19.91
CA ILE A 32 5.67 5.92 19.86
C ILE A 32 5.06 6.60 21.09
N GLY A 33 3.83 6.26 21.47
CA GLY A 33 3.18 6.79 22.68
C GLY A 33 3.95 6.45 23.95
N ASP A 34 4.35 5.18 24.12
CA ASP A 34 5.15 4.72 25.27
C ASP A 34 6.51 5.44 25.35
N TYR A 35 7.11 5.74 24.20
CA TYR A 35 8.34 6.53 24.13
C TYR A 35 8.11 8.00 24.50
N ILE A 36 7.01 8.60 24.05
CA ILE A 36 6.69 10.00 24.35
C ILE A 36 6.38 10.21 25.83
N ASP A 37 5.54 9.34 26.40
CA ASP A 37 5.03 9.51 27.77
C ASP A 37 6.02 8.99 28.83
N HIS A 38 6.76 7.93 28.51
CA HIS A 38 7.56 7.19 29.51
C HIS A 38 9.02 6.99 29.09
N ASN A 39 9.48 7.53 27.96
CA ASN A 39 10.82 7.31 27.40
C ASN A 39 11.19 5.82 27.26
N THR A 40 10.18 4.97 27.03
CA THR A 40 10.34 3.52 26.87
C THR A 40 10.62 3.18 25.41
N LEU A 41 11.71 2.45 25.17
CA LEU A 41 12.09 2.01 23.83
C LEU A 41 11.37 0.70 23.46
N PRO A 42 11.05 0.49 22.17
CA PRO A 42 10.50 -0.77 21.71
C PRO A 42 11.51 -1.91 21.89
N ASP A 43 11.00 -3.10 22.21
CA ASP A 43 11.80 -4.30 22.33
C ASP A 43 12.48 -4.67 21.00
N THR A 44 13.79 -4.93 21.06
CA THR A 44 14.60 -5.24 19.88
C THR A 44 14.28 -6.62 19.30
N GLU A 45 13.90 -7.59 20.15
CA GLU A 45 13.56 -8.94 19.70
C GLU A 45 12.23 -8.93 18.96
N ALA A 46 11.18 -8.33 19.54
CA ALA A 46 9.89 -8.15 18.88
C ALA A 46 10.01 -7.41 17.54
N ARG A 47 10.86 -6.38 17.44
CA ARG A 47 11.14 -5.69 16.16
C ARG A 47 11.77 -6.61 15.13
N ALA A 48 12.75 -7.42 15.52
CA ALA A 48 13.38 -8.40 14.64
C ALA A 48 12.41 -9.49 14.17
N GLU A 49 11.38 -9.81 14.97
CA GLU A 49 10.27 -10.70 14.62
C GLU A 49 9.20 -10.05 13.72
N GLY A 50 9.36 -8.77 13.37
CA GLY A 50 8.49 -8.07 12.42
C GLY A 50 7.39 -7.22 13.05
N LEU A 51 7.58 -6.73 14.28
CA LEU A 51 6.56 -5.91 14.97
C LEU A 51 6.06 -4.70 14.16
N PHE A 52 6.94 -4.03 13.43
CA PHE A 52 6.62 -2.79 12.70
C PHE A 52 6.66 -2.95 11.18
N VAL A 53 6.60 -4.17 10.65
CA VAL A 53 6.81 -4.40 9.21
C VAL A 53 5.53 -4.28 8.39
N TYR A 54 5.67 -3.89 7.13
CA TYR A 54 4.57 -4.04 6.18
C TYR A 54 4.26 -5.51 5.95
N PRO A 55 3.00 -5.88 5.66
CA PRO A 55 2.72 -7.20 5.11
C PRO A 55 3.31 -7.35 3.71
N GLN A 56 3.71 -8.58 3.38
CA GLN A 56 4.17 -8.98 2.05
C GLN A 56 3.12 -9.86 1.39
N LEU A 57 2.75 -9.52 0.15
CA LEU A 57 1.86 -10.30 -0.68
C LEU A 57 2.68 -11.05 -1.72
N SER A 58 2.51 -12.36 -1.81
CA SER A 58 3.17 -13.21 -2.79
C SER A 58 2.14 -13.99 -3.61
N VAL A 59 2.33 -13.99 -4.92
CA VAL A 59 1.50 -14.72 -5.88
C VAL A 59 2.40 -15.57 -6.77
N SER A 60 2.22 -16.88 -6.72
CA SER A 60 3.02 -17.83 -7.50
C SER A 60 2.18 -18.51 -8.58
N TRP A 61 2.77 -18.69 -9.76
CA TRP A 61 2.20 -19.44 -10.86
C TRP A 61 3.19 -20.47 -11.37
N ASP A 62 2.73 -21.70 -11.59
CA ASP A 62 3.54 -22.86 -11.97
C ASP A 62 3.82 -22.97 -13.48
N GLY A 63 3.21 -22.10 -14.29
CA GLY A 63 3.34 -22.12 -15.74
C GLY A 63 2.36 -23.05 -16.45
N ALA A 64 1.43 -23.69 -15.73
CA ALA A 64 0.46 -24.59 -16.33
C ALA A 64 -0.52 -23.87 -17.27
N ASP A 65 -1.10 -24.62 -18.21
CA ASP A 65 -2.12 -24.09 -19.13
C ASP A 65 -3.25 -23.40 -18.36
N HIS A 66 -3.59 -22.20 -18.81
CA HIS A 66 -4.48 -21.29 -18.10
C HIS A 66 -5.65 -20.85 -18.97
N LYS A 67 -6.73 -20.37 -18.34
CA LYS A 67 -7.93 -19.89 -19.04
C LYS A 67 -7.86 -18.41 -19.42
N ALA A 68 -6.83 -17.70 -18.95
CA ALA A 68 -6.68 -16.26 -19.17
C ALA A 68 -6.69 -15.86 -20.65
N LEU A 69 -7.35 -14.75 -20.95
CA LEU A 69 -7.35 -14.13 -22.27
C LEU A 69 -5.94 -13.60 -22.61
N LYS A 70 -5.34 -14.12 -23.68
CA LYS A 70 -4.02 -13.69 -24.18
C LYS A 70 -3.97 -12.22 -24.65
N THR A 71 -5.12 -11.56 -24.77
CA THR A 71 -5.27 -10.18 -25.26
C THR A 71 -5.48 -9.14 -24.16
N ARG A 72 -5.73 -9.57 -22.91
CA ARG A 72 -5.90 -8.62 -21.80
C ARG A 72 -4.60 -7.84 -21.57
N ALA A 73 -4.68 -6.56 -21.23
CA ALA A 73 -3.51 -5.71 -21.05
C ALA A 73 -2.85 -5.84 -19.67
N TRP A 74 -3.62 -6.16 -18.62
CA TRP A 74 -3.14 -6.35 -17.24
C TRP A 74 -3.61 -7.68 -16.63
N GLY A 75 -3.19 -7.98 -15.40
CA GLY A 75 -3.58 -9.20 -14.69
C GLY A 75 -3.12 -10.47 -15.43
N ARG A 76 -1.83 -10.49 -15.80
CA ARG A 76 -1.21 -11.56 -16.60
C ARG A 76 0.17 -11.89 -16.08
N PHE A 77 0.55 -13.16 -16.23
CA PHE A 77 1.92 -13.60 -16.04
C PHE A 77 2.66 -13.69 -17.38
N THR A 78 3.90 -13.23 -17.39
CA THR A 78 4.82 -13.41 -18.53
C THR A 78 5.52 -14.76 -18.44
N HIS A 79 5.92 -15.17 -17.24
CA HIS A 79 6.62 -16.42 -16.97
C HIS A 79 6.13 -17.04 -15.66
N ALA A 80 6.33 -18.35 -15.51
CA ALA A 80 6.16 -19.02 -14.22
C ALA A 80 7.13 -18.46 -13.17
N GLY A 81 6.72 -18.45 -11.91
CA GLY A 81 7.54 -17.93 -10.82
C GLY A 81 6.72 -17.38 -9.67
N CYS A 82 7.41 -16.76 -8.71
CA CYS A 82 6.82 -16.07 -7.56
C CYS A 82 6.94 -14.55 -7.75
N TYR A 83 5.81 -13.88 -7.67
CA TYR A 83 5.70 -12.43 -7.78
C TYR A 83 5.34 -11.88 -6.40
N THR A 84 6.15 -10.96 -5.86
CA THR A 84 5.97 -10.43 -4.51
C THR A 84 6.00 -8.91 -4.48
N THR A 85 5.34 -8.33 -3.47
CA THR A 85 5.40 -6.90 -3.18
C THR A 85 4.99 -6.64 -1.72
N THR A 86 5.50 -5.57 -1.13
CA THR A 86 5.01 -5.09 0.16
C THR A 86 3.74 -4.25 -0.04
N ILE A 87 2.80 -4.38 0.89
CA ILE A 87 1.49 -3.69 0.81
C ILE A 87 1.33 -2.71 1.98
N THR A 88 0.85 -1.51 1.68
CA THR A 88 0.38 -0.52 2.67
C THR A 88 -1.09 -0.19 2.42
N ASN A 89 -1.77 0.36 3.42
CA ASN A 89 -3.16 0.84 3.33
C ASN A 89 -4.12 -0.14 2.61
N PRO A 90 -4.16 -1.44 2.97
CA PRO A 90 -4.95 -2.44 2.24
C PRO A 90 -6.45 -2.12 2.20
N LYS A 91 -6.99 -1.40 3.19
CA LYS A 91 -8.38 -0.89 3.18
C LYS A 91 -8.63 0.13 2.06
N LEU A 92 -7.69 1.06 1.85
CA LEU A 92 -7.77 2.04 0.75
C LEU A 92 -7.74 1.35 -0.60
N PHE A 93 -6.84 0.37 -0.76
CA PHE A 93 -6.66 -0.38 -2.00
C PHE A 93 -7.54 -1.62 -2.13
N ARG A 94 -8.54 -1.80 -1.24
CA ARG A 94 -9.35 -3.01 -1.13
C ARG A 94 -9.94 -3.45 -2.47
N HIS A 95 -10.58 -2.53 -3.18
CA HIS A 95 -11.22 -2.83 -4.46
C HIS A 95 -10.19 -3.26 -5.51
N TYR A 96 -9.10 -2.49 -5.64
CA TYR A 96 -8.01 -2.78 -6.57
C TYR A 96 -7.36 -4.14 -6.29
N LEU A 97 -6.96 -4.41 -5.04
CA LEU A 97 -6.30 -5.66 -4.66
C LEU A 97 -7.23 -6.86 -4.89
N LEU A 98 -8.50 -6.75 -4.51
CA LEU A 98 -9.47 -7.82 -4.72
C LEU A 98 -9.66 -8.11 -6.20
N GLU A 99 -9.82 -7.08 -7.05
CA GLU A 99 -9.93 -7.26 -8.49
C GLU A 99 -8.69 -7.97 -9.06
N GLN A 100 -7.49 -7.44 -8.80
CA GLN A 100 -6.25 -7.99 -9.37
C GLN A 100 -5.99 -9.42 -8.90
N LEU A 101 -6.15 -9.70 -7.61
CA LEU A 101 -5.97 -11.05 -7.06
C LEU A 101 -7.01 -12.02 -7.60
N THR A 102 -8.26 -11.59 -7.79
CA THR A 102 -9.32 -12.43 -8.36
C THR A 102 -8.99 -12.84 -9.79
N LEU A 103 -8.49 -11.91 -10.61
CA LEU A 103 -8.06 -12.22 -11.98
C LEU A 103 -6.96 -13.27 -12.01
N LEU A 104 -5.91 -13.11 -11.19
CA LEU A 104 -4.80 -14.04 -11.14
C LEU A 104 -5.23 -15.41 -10.57
N TYR A 105 -6.08 -15.41 -9.56
CA TYR A 105 -6.59 -16.63 -8.94
C TYR A 105 -7.49 -17.44 -9.89
N GLN A 106 -8.49 -16.80 -10.49
CA GLN A 106 -9.49 -17.50 -11.32
C GLN A 106 -8.93 -17.93 -12.68
N ASP A 107 -8.11 -17.09 -13.32
CA ASP A 107 -7.66 -17.35 -14.69
C ASP A 107 -6.43 -18.25 -14.75
N TYR A 108 -5.54 -18.14 -13.76
CA TYR A 108 -4.26 -18.87 -13.71
C TYR A 108 -4.20 -19.93 -12.62
N GLY A 109 -5.17 -20.01 -11.71
CA GLY A 109 -5.09 -20.89 -10.54
C GLY A 109 -3.92 -20.50 -9.63
N ALA A 110 -3.56 -19.22 -9.58
CA ALA A 110 -2.36 -18.76 -8.89
C ALA A 110 -2.43 -19.01 -7.38
N HIS A 111 -1.28 -19.35 -6.81
CA HIS A 111 -1.12 -19.57 -5.38
C HIS A 111 -0.85 -18.25 -4.66
N ILE A 112 -1.73 -17.85 -3.75
CA ILE A 112 -1.62 -16.58 -3.00
C ILE A 112 -1.19 -16.89 -1.56
N SER A 113 -0.17 -16.18 -1.08
CA SER A 113 0.24 -16.18 0.32
C SER A 113 0.49 -14.76 0.83
N VAL A 114 0.33 -14.58 2.15
CA VAL A 114 0.58 -13.32 2.86
C VAL A 114 1.49 -13.61 4.05
N GLU A 115 2.58 -12.86 4.15
CA GLU A 115 3.63 -13.05 5.14
C GLU A 115 4.06 -11.70 5.73
N LEU A 116 4.91 -11.72 6.76
CA LEU A 116 5.58 -10.49 7.21
C LEU A 116 6.71 -10.16 6.23
N SER A 117 6.83 -8.89 5.86
CA SER A 117 7.99 -8.43 5.10
C SER A 117 9.20 -8.17 6.01
N GLN A 118 10.33 -7.84 5.40
CA GLN A 118 11.53 -7.37 6.09
C GLN A 118 11.60 -5.83 6.21
N HIS A 119 10.53 -5.13 5.83
CA HIS A 119 10.53 -3.68 5.70
C HIS A 119 9.67 -3.04 6.79
N GLU A 120 10.30 -2.36 7.76
CA GLU A 120 9.59 -1.57 8.75
C GLU A 120 8.86 -0.36 8.11
N ILE A 121 7.69 -0.03 8.67
CA ILE A 121 6.86 1.13 8.36
C ILE A 121 7.50 2.38 8.98
N PRO A 122 7.89 3.40 8.19
CA PRO A 122 8.36 4.65 8.73
C PRO A 122 7.34 5.31 9.65
N TYR A 123 7.78 5.72 10.84
CA TYR A 123 6.91 6.31 11.86
C TYR A 123 6.11 7.53 11.37
N PRO A 124 6.59 8.39 10.45
CA PRO A 124 5.79 9.53 10.00
C PRO A 124 4.44 9.12 9.37
N TYR A 125 4.38 7.96 8.72
CA TYR A 125 3.17 7.49 8.03
C TYR A 125 2.08 6.97 8.97
N VAL A 126 2.44 6.61 10.21
CA VAL A 126 1.43 6.21 11.21
C VAL A 126 0.95 7.37 12.07
N ILE A 127 1.67 8.50 12.08
CA ILE A 127 1.39 9.69 12.88
C ILE A 127 0.39 10.64 12.20
N ASP A 128 0.26 10.66 10.87
CA ASP A 128 -0.47 11.70 10.10
C ASP A 128 -2.02 11.73 10.29
N GLY A 129 -2.52 11.04 11.31
CA GLY A 129 -3.89 11.13 11.83
C GLY A 129 -3.97 11.28 13.37
N SER A 130 -2.83 11.51 14.04
CA SER A 130 -2.71 11.64 15.49
C SER A 130 -2.40 13.08 15.89
N THR A 131 -2.99 13.55 17.00
CA THR A 131 -2.82 14.89 17.58
C THR A 131 -1.44 15.10 18.25
N LEU A 132 -0.42 14.35 17.85
CA LEU A 132 0.89 14.33 18.50
C LEU A 132 1.71 15.55 18.06
N THR A 133 1.62 16.64 18.84
CA THR A 133 2.56 17.76 18.74
C THR A 133 3.89 17.36 19.36
N LEU A 134 4.91 17.13 18.54
CA LEU A 134 6.26 16.76 18.98
C LEU A 134 7.12 18.00 19.23
N ASP A 135 7.83 18.04 20.36
CA ASP A 135 8.91 19.02 20.55
C ASP A 135 10.18 18.63 19.78
N ARG A 136 11.14 19.58 19.66
CA ARG A 136 12.41 19.36 18.94
C ARG A 136 13.30 18.27 19.54
N SER A 137 13.29 18.10 20.87
CA SER A 137 14.10 17.07 21.54
C SER A 137 13.54 15.67 21.30
N MET A 138 12.20 15.53 21.29
CA MET A 138 11.50 14.28 20.99
C MET A 138 11.68 13.85 19.54
N SER A 139 11.76 14.81 18.61
CA SER A 139 11.99 14.55 17.19
C SER A 139 13.34 13.86 16.91
N ALA A 140 14.39 14.25 17.62
CA ALA A 140 15.72 13.65 17.48
C ALA A 140 15.76 12.21 18.05
N GLY A 141 15.06 11.98 19.16
CA GLY A 141 14.88 10.65 19.74
C GLY A 141 14.13 9.70 18.82
N LEU A 142 12.99 10.15 18.27
CA LEU A 142 12.18 9.34 17.35
C LEU A 142 12.98 8.91 16.11
N THR A 143 13.68 9.86 15.49
CA THR A 143 14.51 9.59 14.30
C THR A 143 15.64 8.61 14.58
N ARG A 144 16.14 8.54 15.83
CA ARG A 144 17.22 7.64 16.23
C ARG A 144 16.74 6.21 16.50
N TYR A 145 15.57 6.05 17.11
CA TYR A 145 15.13 4.76 17.65
C TYR A 145 14.02 4.09 16.84
N PHE A 146 13.27 4.86 16.05
CA PHE A 146 12.14 4.38 15.27
C PHE A 146 12.44 4.36 13.76
N PRO A 147 11.70 3.56 12.98
CA PRO A 147 11.91 3.48 11.53
C PRO A 147 11.62 4.83 10.87
N THR A 148 12.52 5.27 10.00
CA THR A 148 12.43 6.57 9.30
C THR A 148 12.35 6.36 7.79
N THR A 149 11.96 7.42 7.08
CA THR A 149 11.90 7.42 5.63
C THR A 149 13.30 7.55 5.05
N GLU A 150 13.85 6.45 4.54
CA GLU A 150 15.11 6.43 3.80
C GLU A 150 14.86 6.68 2.32
N LEU A 151 15.15 7.88 1.82
CA LEU A 151 14.87 8.27 0.42
C LEU A 151 15.59 7.38 -0.60
N SER A 152 16.75 6.83 -0.26
CA SER A 152 17.49 5.89 -1.10
C SER A 152 16.77 4.56 -1.30
N GLN A 153 15.79 4.25 -0.47
CA GLN A 153 14.98 3.02 -0.51
C GLN A 153 13.60 3.25 -1.14
N ILE A 154 13.35 4.46 -1.65
CA ILE A 154 12.11 4.83 -2.35
C ILE A 154 12.46 4.97 -3.82
N GLY A 155 12.11 3.96 -4.59
CA GLY A 155 12.48 3.88 -6.00
C GLY A 155 11.28 3.67 -6.94
N ASP A 156 11.56 3.88 -8.23
CA ASP A 156 10.65 3.74 -9.36
C ASP A 156 11.09 2.61 -10.30
N GLU A 157 12.10 1.82 -9.93
CA GLU A 157 12.84 0.94 -10.83
C GLU A 157 11.95 -0.10 -11.49
N THR A 158 10.93 -0.58 -10.78
CA THR A 158 9.94 -1.51 -11.33
C THR A 158 9.03 -0.82 -12.36
N ALA A 159 8.56 0.40 -12.07
CA ALA A 159 7.73 1.17 -12.99
C ALA A 159 8.51 1.64 -14.23
N ASP A 160 9.79 1.97 -14.05
CA ASP A 160 10.71 2.37 -15.13
C ASP A 160 11.21 1.19 -15.98
N GLY A 161 10.92 -0.05 -15.58
CA GLY A 161 11.37 -1.26 -16.28
C GLY A 161 12.86 -1.56 -16.12
N LEU A 162 13.51 -0.95 -15.11
CA LEU A 162 14.93 -1.12 -14.79
C LEU A 162 15.18 -2.27 -13.81
N PHE A 163 14.13 -2.81 -13.19
CA PHE A 163 14.25 -3.91 -12.26
C PHE A 163 14.40 -5.25 -13.00
N HIS A 164 15.52 -5.94 -12.75
CA HIS A 164 15.84 -7.24 -13.35
C HIS A 164 15.89 -8.33 -12.27
N PRO A 165 14.73 -8.92 -11.93
CA PRO A 165 14.65 -9.94 -10.89
C PRO A 165 15.30 -11.26 -11.34
N THR A 166 15.94 -11.94 -10.40
CA THR A 166 16.52 -13.28 -10.62
C THR A 166 15.67 -14.39 -9.99
N GLU A 167 15.14 -14.17 -8.78
CA GLU A 167 14.40 -15.20 -8.01
C GLU A 167 12.94 -14.81 -7.73
N PHE A 168 12.69 -13.56 -7.33
CA PHE A 168 11.36 -13.03 -7.05
C PHE A 168 11.05 -11.85 -7.97
N TYR A 169 9.90 -11.91 -8.65
CA TYR A 169 9.45 -10.87 -9.58
C TYR A 169 8.59 -9.83 -8.84
N PRO A 170 8.57 -8.56 -9.27
CA PRO A 170 7.63 -7.58 -8.72
C PRO A 170 6.18 -7.93 -9.06
N LEU A 171 5.30 -7.97 -8.06
CA LEU A 171 3.86 -8.19 -8.26
C LEU A 171 3.12 -6.90 -8.70
N SER A 172 3.60 -5.74 -8.26
CA SER A 172 3.02 -4.42 -8.54
C SER A 172 4.10 -3.45 -9.00
N HIS A 173 3.67 -2.31 -9.58
CA HIS A 173 4.59 -1.25 -10.00
C HIS A 173 5.29 -0.57 -8.82
N PHE A 174 4.62 -0.45 -7.68
CA PHE A 174 5.11 0.25 -6.50
C PHE A 174 4.98 -0.63 -5.26
N ASP A 175 5.97 -0.51 -4.38
CA ASP A 175 6.01 -1.15 -3.07
C ASP A 175 5.33 -0.27 -2.00
N ALA A 176 5.20 -0.79 -0.78
CA ALA A 176 4.53 -0.10 0.30
C ALA A 176 5.13 1.28 0.63
N ARG A 177 6.46 1.39 0.64
CA ARG A 177 7.16 2.63 1.02
C ARG A 177 6.97 3.72 -0.02
N ARG A 178 7.05 3.36 -1.31
CA ARG A 178 6.81 4.29 -2.40
C ARG A 178 5.35 4.76 -2.42
N VAL A 179 4.41 3.87 -2.14
CA VAL A 179 2.98 4.22 -2.03
C VAL A 179 2.73 5.16 -0.85
N ASP A 180 3.20 4.86 0.36
CA ASP A 180 3.00 5.74 1.53
C ASP A 180 3.63 7.12 1.32
N PHE A 181 4.84 7.17 0.75
CA PHE A 181 5.49 8.42 0.39
C PHE A 181 4.61 9.27 -0.55
N SER A 182 4.06 8.62 -1.57
CA SER A 182 3.23 9.27 -2.57
C SER A 182 1.89 9.72 -1.99
N LEU A 183 1.26 8.91 -1.13
CA LEU A 183 0.00 9.27 -0.46
C LEU A 183 0.18 10.50 0.45
N ALA A 184 1.26 10.55 1.22
CA ALA A 184 1.58 11.72 2.06
C ALA A 184 1.79 12.98 1.20
N ARG A 185 2.50 12.85 0.08
CA ARG A 185 2.72 13.97 -0.86
C ARG A 185 1.46 14.38 -1.58
N LEU A 186 0.62 13.43 -1.96
CA LEU A 186 -0.67 13.69 -2.61
C LEU A 186 -1.56 14.53 -1.70
N ARG A 187 -1.70 14.13 -0.43
CA ARG A 187 -2.43 14.91 0.58
C ARG A 187 -1.84 16.31 0.77
N HIS A 188 -0.52 16.41 0.90
CA HIS A 188 0.15 17.70 1.11
C HIS A 188 -0.07 18.67 -0.06
N TYR A 189 0.09 18.21 -1.30
CA TYR A 189 0.01 19.09 -2.48
C TYR A 189 -1.42 19.38 -2.92
N THR A 190 -2.37 18.46 -2.67
CA THR A 190 -3.76 18.63 -3.11
C THR A 190 -4.69 19.11 -2.01
N GLY A 191 -4.25 19.10 -0.74
CA GLY A 191 -5.11 19.41 0.40
C GLY A 191 -6.31 18.47 0.55
N THR A 192 -6.31 17.33 -0.15
CA THR A 192 -7.45 16.43 -0.28
C THR A 192 -7.09 15.02 0.23
N PRO A 193 -7.98 14.34 0.98
CA PRO A 193 -7.79 12.94 1.36
C PRO A 193 -7.64 12.03 0.14
N ALA A 194 -6.77 11.02 0.22
CA ALA A 194 -6.49 10.12 -0.89
C ALA A 194 -7.73 9.28 -1.29
N GLU A 195 -8.62 9.02 -0.33
CA GLU A 195 -9.87 8.28 -0.49
C GLU A 195 -10.84 8.94 -1.48
N HIS A 196 -10.70 10.25 -1.71
CA HIS A 196 -11.59 11.01 -2.61
C HIS A 196 -11.11 11.02 -4.06
N PHE A 197 -9.90 10.53 -4.35
CA PHE A 197 -9.39 10.50 -5.71
C PHE A 197 -10.20 9.54 -6.58
N GLN A 198 -10.67 10.06 -7.71
CA GLN A 198 -11.43 9.28 -8.69
C GLN A 198 -10.49 8.70 -9.76
N PRO A 199 -10.85 7.56 -10.40
CA PRO A 199 -10.02 6.94 -11.45
C PRO A 199 -9.79 7.82 -12.69
N TYR A 200 -10.65 8.81 -12.93
CA TYR A 200 -10.56 9.73 -14.06
C TYR A 200 -10.05 11.09 -13.59
N VAL A 201 -8.84 11.44 -14.00
CA VAL A 201 -8.14 12.66 -13.55
C VAL A 201 -8.08 13.70 -14.68
N LEU A 202 -8.39 14.95 -14.36
CA LEU A 202 -8.22 16.09 -15.24
C LEU A 202 -7.13 17.01 -14.69
N PHE A 203 -6.13 17.33 -15.53
CA PHE A 203 -5.14 18.35 -15.23
C PHE A 203 -5.49 19.65 -15.92
N THR A 204 -5.41 20.75 -15.17
CA THR A 204 -5.65 22.10 -15.70
C THR A 204 -4.52 23.01 -15.25
N ASN A 205 -4.17 24.00 -16.08
CA ASN A 205 -3.10 24.95 -15.81
C ASN A 205 -3.63 26.37 -15.55
N TYR A 206 -4.96 26.52 -15.41
CA TYR A 206 -5.59 27.81 -15.23
C TYR A 206 -6.77 27.73 -14.25
N THR A 207 -6.80 28.65 -13.29
CA THR A 207 -7.75 28.58 -12.15
C THR A 207 -9.21 28.57 -12.55
N ARG A 208 -9.57 29.22 -13.67
CA ARG A 208 -10.96 29.28 -14.12
C ARG A 208 -11.59 27.92 -14.40
N TYR A 209 -10.80 26.92 -14.78
CA TYR A 209 -11.33 25.58 -14.98
C TYR A 209 -11.87 24.99 -13.68
N VAL A 210 -11.27 25.31 -12.53
CA VAL A 210 -11.73 24.85 -11.22
C VAL A 210 -13.06 25.53 -10.86
N ASP A 211 -13.20 26.84 -11.10
CA ASP A 211 -14.45 27.57 -10.84
C ASP A 211 -15.63 26.97 -11.63
N GLU A 212 -15.43 26.72 -12.92
CA GLU A 212 -16.45 26.11 -13.78
C GLU A 212 -16.72 24.65 -13.39
N PHE A 213 -15.68 23.89 -13.03
CA PHE A 213 -15.81 22.50 -12.59
C PHE A 213 -16.62 22.38 -11.30
N VAL A 214 -16.39 23.28 -10.32
CA VAL A 214 -17.17 23.32 -9.08
C VAL A 214 -18.62 23.71 -9.35
N SER A 215 -18.84 24.75 -10.16
CA SER A 215 -20.20 25.17 -10.55
C SER A 215 -20.98 24.03 -11.21
N TRP A 216 -20.37 23.36 -12.20
CA TRP A 216 -20.95 22.20 -12.85
C TRP A 216 -21.15 21.03 -11.87
N GLY A 217 -20.14 20.73 -11.03
CA GLY A 217 -20.20 19.64 -10.05
C GLY A 217 -21.36 19.82 -9.06
N CYS A 218 -21.54 21.03 -8.52
CA CYS A 218 -22.68 21.34 -7.66
C CYS A 218 -24.02 21.19 -8.39
N SER A 219 -24.10 21.57 -9.67
CA SER A 219 -25.30 21.33 -10.49
C SER A 219 -25.59 19.84 -10.65
N GLN A 220 -24.55 19.01 -10.85
CA GLN A 220 -24.69 17.56 -10.96
C GLN A 220 -25.12 16.91 -9.64
N ILE A 221 -24.70 17.43 -8.49
CA ILE A 221 -25.12 16.89 -7.18
C ILE A 221 -26.61 17.15 -6.91
N LEU A 222 -27.15 18.27 -7.42
CA LEU A 222 -28.56 18.61 -7.24
C LEU A 222 -29.50 17.87 -8.21
N ASP A 223 -28.97 17.33 -9.31
CA ASP A 223 -29.72 16.58 -10.30
C ASP A 223 -29.96 15.13 -9.81
N PRO A 224 -31.22 14.70 -9.56
CA PRO A 224 -31.51 13.35 -9.10
C PRO A 224 -31.13 12.24 -10.11
N ASP A 225 -31.00 12.58 -11.39
CA ASP A 225 -30.63 11.62 -12.45
C ASP A 225 -29.12 11.49 -12.62
N SER A 226 -28.33 12.32 -11.93
CA SER A 226 -26.87 12.35 -12.00
C SER A 226 -26.23 11.34 -11.03
N PRO A 227 -25.16 10.64 -11.44
CA PRO A 227 -24.45 9.71 -10.56
C PRO A 227 -23.53 10.41 -9.54
N TYR A 228 -23.30 11.72 -9.67
CA TYR A 228 -22.41 12.48 -8.79
C TYR A 228 -23.15 12.89 -7.51
N ILE A 229 -22.65 12.46 -6.35
CA ILE A 229 -23.33 12.65 -5.05
C ILE A 229 -22.53 13.50 -4.03
N ALA A 230 -21.26 13.78 -4.31
CA ALA A 230 -20.33 14.54 -3.49
C ALA A 230 -19.22 15.15 -4.34
#